data_AF-A0A6A3WGB4-F1
#
_entry.id   AF-A0A6A3WGB4-F1
#
_cell.length_a   1.000
_cell.length_b   1.000
_cell.length_c   1.000
_cell.angle_alpha   90.00
_cell.angle_beta   90.00
_cell.angle_gamma   90.00
#
_symmetry.space_group_name_H-M   'P 1'
#
loop_
_entity.id
_entity.type
_entity.pdbx_description
1 polymer ?
#
loop_
_entity_poly.entity_id
_entity_poly.type
_entity_poly.pdbx_seq_one_letter_code
_entity_poly.pdbx_strand_id
1 'polypeptide(L)'
;MPPSYFYLRPSAFNLVGFAYGKTEGGSTRGGKVKVKLVHSGRWVDEEAQTAEWDQDELTPRAVSGEEAEDGAGTFVGSAICTSTVRPGGGRVWDYGLVVGYHWKAGQSRGWLDVNFDGTVVSIMYDSASTQDVAVEVYALRPCLGQSTSHLMAAEVKAKHEKKLYNRFIGINITATRDSKVLLNAVGAKAVDESKIIPLLDITSFEVTEVTIRHILDFVYYKEGGRTPPTGMSFGDTIFDQMVPEAVIEARPTVQESELALSDGLSDSEDEHPSALTPELPDSQQRTLHLTFRSSDGAREADASPRDRYE
;
A
#
# COMPACT_ATOMS: atom_id res chain seq x y z
N MET A 1 -26.31 -14.19 -18.45
CA MET A 1 -25.11 -13.54 -19.02
C MET A 1 -23.93 -13.90 -18.14
N PRO A 2 -22.73 -14.10 -18.69
CA PRO A 2 -21.52 -14.28 -17.88
C PRO A 2 -21.26 -13.04 -17.03
N PRO A 3 -20.58 -13.18 -15.88
CA PRO A 3 -20.20 -12.05 -15.05
C PRO A 3 -19.27 -11.10 -15.83
N SER A 4 -19.39 -9.80 -15.55
CA SER A 4 -18.43 -8.79 -16.02
C SER A 4 -17.54 -8.36 -14.86
N TYR A 5 -16.26 -8.13 -15.14
CA TYR A 5 -15.25 -7.82 -14.13
C TYR A 5 -14.63 -6.45 -14.39
N PHE A 6 -14.24 -5.76 -13.32
CA PHE A 6 -13.78 -4.38 -13.37
C PHE A 6 -12.60 -4.14 -12.42
N TYR A 7 -11.62 -3.33 -12.85
CA TYR A 7 -10.53 -2.84 -12.02
C TYR A 7 -10.85 -1.44 -11.47
N LEU A 8 -11.05 -1.35 -10.15
CA LEU A 8 -11.61 -0.18 -9.49
C LEU A 8 -10.53 0.60 -8.72
N ARG A 9 -10.66 1.93 -8.75
CA ARG A 9 -9.80 2.86 -8.00
C ARG A 9 -9.92 2.66 -6.49
N PRO A 10 -8.97 3.17 -5.69
CA PRO A 10 -9.11 3.27 -4.25
C PRO A 10 -10.45 3.87 -3.82
N SER A 11 -10.94 3.45 -2.65
CA SER A 11 -12.24 3.87 -2.09
C SER A 11 -13.49 3.35 -2.83
N ALA A 12 -13.32 2.50 -3.85
CA ALA A 12 -14.43 1.80 -4.49
C ALA A 12 -15.20 0.88 -3.52
N PHE A 13 -14.45 0.33 -2.57
CA PHE A 13 -14.91 -0.43 -1.43
C PHE A 13 -14.32 0.20 -0.16
N ASN A 14 -14.69 -0.29 1.02
CA ASN A 14 -14.06 0.10 2.28
C ASN A 14 -12.68 -0.57 2.42
N LEU A 15 -11.78 -0.30 1.47
CA LEU A 15 -10.44 -0.87 1.34
C LEU A 15 -9.42 0.23 1.04
N VAL A 16 -8.21 0.07 1.55
CA VAL A 16 -7.08 1.00 1.30
C VAL A 16 -6.32 0.54 0.05
N GLY A 17 -6.91 0.76 -1.12
CA GLY A 17 -6.26 0.58 -2.41
C GLY A 17 -7.15 0.08 -3.53
N PHE A 18 -6.53 -0.25 -4.66
CA PHE A 18 -7.22 -0.77 -5.83
C PHE A 18 -7.82 -2.15 -5.57
N ALA A 19 -8.95 -2.45 -6.21
CA ALA A 19 -9.66 -3.71 -6.03
C ALA A 19 -10.33 -4.15 -7.33
N TYR A 20 -10.62 -5.45 -7.41
CA TYR A 20 -11.45 -5.98 -8.50
C TYR A 20 -12.90 -6.13 -8.04
N GLY A 21 -13.81 -5.83 -8.96
CA GLY A 21 -15.24 -5.97 -8.75
C GLY A 21 -15.87 -6.84 -9.84
N LYS A 22 -16.96 -7.53 -9.51
CA LYS A 22 -17.77 -8.29 -10.47
C LYS A 22 -19.25 -7.95 -10.40
N THR A 23 -19.93 -8.04 -11.53
CA THR A 23 -21.39 -7.91 -11.61
C THR A 23 -22.02 -9.24 -12.00
N GLU A 24 -23.09 -9.61 -11.31
CA GLU A 24 -23.87 -10.83 -11.59
C GLU A 24 -25.22 -10.42 -12.20
N GLY A 25 -25.23 -9.97 -13.45
CA GLY A 25 -26.48 -9.65 -14.19
C GLY A 25 -26.53 -8.27 -14.84
N GLY A 26 -27.59 -8.04 -15.63
CA GLY A 26 -27.80 -6.81 -16.40
C GLY A 26 -28.22 -5.61 -15.54
N SER A 27 -27.94 -4.41 -16.07
CA SER A 27 -28.20 -3.11 -15.43
C SER A 27 -29.56 -3.05 -14.73
N THR A 28 -29.58 -2.50 -13.52
CA THR A 28 -30.85 -2.12 -12.89
C THR A 28 -31.47 -0.94 -13.66
N ARG A 29 -32.80 -0.80 -13.63
CA ARG A 29 -33.50 0.37 -14.21
C ARG A 29 -32.97 1.63 -13.53
N GLY A 30 -32.09 2.36 -14.21
CA GLY A 30 -31.45 3.57 -13.66
C GLY A 30 -29.98 3.78 -14.01
N GLY A 31 -29.35 2.90 -14.82
CA GLY A 31 -27.95 3.07 -15.25
C GLY A 31 -26.90 2.69 -14.21
N LYS A 32 -27.32 2.50 -12.95
CA LYS A 32 -26.48 2.01 -11.86
C LYS A 32 -26.44 0.49 -11.80
N VAL A 33 -25.26 -0.03 -11.48
CA VAL A 33 -24.98 -1.47 -11.38
C VAL A 33 -24.34 -1.78 -10.04
N LYS A 34 -24.77 -2.90 -9.44
CA LYS A 34 -24.21 -3.42 -8.20
C LYS A 34 -22.97 -4.24 -8.51
N VAL A 35 -21.83 -3.78 -7.99
CA VAL A 35 -20.53 -4.41 -8.15
C VAL A 35 -20.13 -5.03 -6.82
N LYS A 36 -19.88 -6.35 -6.83
CA LYS A 36 -19.41 -7.11 -5.66
C LYS A 36 -17.89 -7.19 -5.67
N LEU A 37 -17.27 -7.09 -4.50
CA LEU A 37 -15.82 -7.31 -4.35
C LEU A 37 -15.44 -8.71 -4.84
N VAL A 38 -14.35 -8.80 -5.59
CA VAL A 38 -13.68 -10.07 -5.90
C VAL A 38 -12.61 -10.32 -4.85
N HIS A 39 -12.69 -11.46 -4.16
CA HIS A 39 -11.72 -11.89 -3.16
C HIS A 39 -10.48 -12.48 -3.83
N SER A 40 -9.58 -11.60 -4.27
CA SER A 40 -8.32 -11.97 -4.93
C SER A 40 -7.17 -11.09 -4.48
N GLY A 41 -5.95 -11.57 -4.71
CA GLY A 41 -4.73 -10.87 -4.32
C GLY A 41 -4.72 -10.50 -2.84
N ARG A 42 -4.49 -9.21 -2.55
CA ARG A 42 -4.44 -8.67 -1.19
C ARG A 42 -5.76 -8.80 -0.42
N TRP A 43 -6.89 -8.92 -1.12
CA TRP A 43 -8.24 -8.89 -0.53
C TRP A 43 -8.88 -10.28 -0.41
N VAL A 44 -8.08 -11.34 -0.48
CA VAL A 44 -8.58 -12.73 -0.46
C VAL A 44 -9.35 -13.05 0.83
N ASP A 45 -8.91 -12.51 1.97
CA ASP A 45 -9.49 -12.77 3.30
C ASP A 45 -10.48 -11.67 3.76
N GLU A 46 -10.77 -10.69 2.89
CA GLU A 46 -11.68 -9.58 3.21
C GLU A 46 -13.14 -10.04 3.32
N GLU A 47 -13.97 -9.25 4.01
CA GLU A 47 -15.41 -9.49 4.05
C GLU A 47 -16.08 -9.15 2.71
N ALA A 48 -17.22 -9.77 2.42
CA ALA A 48 -17.95 -9.50 1.20
C ALA A 48 -18.49 -8.05 1.19
N GLN A 49 -18.14 -7.29 0.16
CA GLN A 49 -18.59 -5.90 -0.02
C GLN A 49 -19.36 -5.72 -1.34
N THR A 50 -20.25 -4.74 -1.39
CA THR A 50 -20.99 -4.36 -2.59
C THR A 50 -21.06 -2.85 -2.68
N ALA A 51 -20.79 -2.31 -3.87
CA ALA A 51 -20.89 -0.89 -4.18
C ALA A 51 -21.78 -0.67 -5.41
N GLU A 52 -22.39 0.52 -5.51
CA GLU A 52 -23.18 0.92 -6.67
C GLU A 52 -22.37 1.89 -7.54
N TRP A 53 -22.37 1.62 -8.84
CA TRP A 53 -21.56 2.35 -9.82
C TRP A 53 -22.39 2.68 -11.06
N ASP A 54 -22.08 3.79 -11.72
CA ASP A 54 -22.63 4.10 -13.02
C ASP A 54 -21.95 3.27 -14.12
N GLN A 55 -22.74 2.71 -15.04
CA GLN A 55 -22.22 1.80 -16.08
C GLN A 55 -21.15 2.45 -16.97
N ASP A 56 -21.28 3.74 -17.24
CA ASP A 56 -20.33 4.48 -18.08
C ASP A 56 -18.96 4.65 -17.39
N GLU A 57 -18.93 4.73 -16.05
CA GLU A 57 -17.69 4.77 -15.27
C GLU A 57 -16.99 3.41 -15.21
N LEU A 58 -17.76 2.31 -15.30
CA LEU A 58 -17.25 0.94 -15.29
C LEU A 58 -16.69 0.48 -16.64
N THR A 59 -17.29 0.93 -17.74
CA THR A 59 -16.91 0.50 -19.10
C THR A 59 -15.41 0.62 -19.40
N PRO A 60 -14.73 1.75 -19.11
CA PRO A 60 -13.28 1.86 -19.36
C PRO A 60 -12.42 1.05 -18.38
N ARG A 61 -13.03 0.40 -17.38
CA ARG A 61 -12.36 -0.38 -16.33
C ARG A 61 -12.55 -1.89 -16.51
N ALA A 62 -13.20 -2.32 -17.58
CA ALA A 62 -13.48 -3.71 -17.82
C ALA A 62 -12.18 -4.52 -17.95
N VAL A 63 -12.12 -5.66 -17.25
CA VAL A 63 -11.01 -6.61 -17.28
C VAL A 63 -11.54 -8.03 -17.51
N SER A 64 -10.64 -8.99 -17.77
CA SER A 64 -11.05 -10.39 -17.85
C SER A 64 -11.32 -10.96 -16.45
N GLY A 65 -12.11 -12.05 -16.39
CA GLY A 65 -12.29 -12.79 -15.13
C GLY A 65 -10.98 -13.36 -14.61
N GLU A 66 -10.11 -13.86 -15.51
CA GLU A 66 -8.79 -14.37 -15.15
C GLU A 66 -7.89 -13.31 -14.51
N GLU A 67 -7.92 -12.07 -15.01
CA GLU A 67 -7.16 -10.95 -14.41
C GLU A 67 -7.68 -10.62 -13.01
N ALA A 68 -9.01 -10.54 -12.88
CA ALA A 68 -9.64 -10.23 -11.61
C ALA A 68 -9.44 -11.33 -10.56
N GLU A 69 -9.40 -12.60 -10.97
CA GLU A 69 -9.20 -13.75 -10.09
C GLU A 69 -7.71 -13.96 -9.73
N ASP A 70 -6.78 -13.61 -10.63
CA ASP A 70 -5.34 -13.54 -10.32
C ASP A 70 -5.07 -12.48 -9.24
N GLY A 71 -5.60 -11.27 -9.42
CA GLY A 71 -5.60 -10.25 -8.38
C GLY A 71 -4.30 -9.44 -8.23
N ALA A 72 -3.33 -9.57 -9.15
CA ALA A 72 -2.07 -8.81 -9.10
C ALA A 72 -2.27 -7.29 -8.95
N GLY A 73 -3.24 -6.70 -9.66
CA GLY A 73 -3.51 -5.26 -9.59
C GLY A 73 -3.90 -4.75 -8.19
N THR A 74 -4.37 -5.63 -7.30
CA THR A 74 -4.72 -5.24 -5.92
C THR A 74 -3.53 -4.79 -5.08
N PHE A 75 -2.30 -5.14 -5.51
CA PHE A 75 -1.06 -4.78 -4.82
C PHE A 75 -0.54 -3.38 -5.17
N VAL A 76 -1.09 -2.71 -6.18
CA VAL A 76 -0.66 -1.34 -6.52
C VAL A 76 -0.84 -0.41 -5.33
N GLY A 77 0.21 0.32 -4.95
CA GLY A 77 0.23 1.13 -3.72
C GLY A 77 0.74 0.42 -2.49
N SER A 78 1.01 -0.89 -2.56
CA SER A 78 1.33 -1.70 -1.40
C SER A 78 2.81 -2.00 -1.26
N ALA A 79 3.25 -2.16 -0.01
CA ALA A 79 4.56 -2.69 0.31
C ALA A 79 4.46 -4.22 0.35
N ILE A 80 5.37 -4.90 -0.33
CA ILE A 80 5.36 -6.36 -0.44
C ILE A 80 6.64 -6.97 0.08
N CYS A 81 6.53 -8.21 0.56
CA CYS A 81 7.63 -9.16 0.64
C CYS A 81 7.42 -10.22 -0.43
N THR A 82 8.41 -10.41 -1.32
CA THR A 82 8.31 -11.37 -2.42
C THR A 82 9.63 -12.08 -2.71
N SER A 83 9.55 -13.20 -3.40
CA SER A 83 10.75 -13.95 -3.79
C SER A 83 11.37 -13.39 -5.06
N THR A 84 12.65 -13.02 -5.00
CA THR A 84 13.41 -12.51 -6.15
C THR A 84 14.64 -13.37 -6.41
N VAL A 85 15.13 -13.36 -7.65
CA VAL A 85 16.40 -14.00 -8.02
C VAL A 85 17.41 -12.90 -8.27
N ARG A 86 18.45 -12.83 -7.43
CA ARG A 86 19.53 -11.85 -7.61
C ARG A 86 20.45 -12.28 -8.75
N PRO A 87 21.03 -11.33 -9.52
CA PRO A 87 22.02 -11.66 -10.53
C PRO A 87 23.15 -12.53 -9.95
N GLY A 88 23.38 -13.70 -10.54
CA GLY A 88 24.40 -14.65 -10.09
C GLY A 88 24.15 -15.31 -8.72
N GLY A 89 22.99 -15.09 -8.11
CA GLY A 89 22.63 -15.57 -6.77
C GLY A 89 21.48 -16.57 -6.75
N GLY A 90 21.20 -17.09 -5.56
CA GLY A 90 20.01 -17.90 -5.29
C GLY A 90 18.74 -17.05 -5.15
N ARG A 91 17.60 -17.74 -5.10
CA ARG A 91 16.30 -17.12 -4.79
C ARG A 91 16.27 -16.70 -3.32
N VAL A 92 15.89 -15.45 -3.07
CA VAL A 92 15.83 -14.84 -1.74
C VAL A 92 14.52 -14.08 -1.54
N TRP A 93 14.20 -13.78 -0.28
CA TRP A 93 13.15 -12.84 0.08
C TRP A 93 13.63 -11.40 -0.06
N ASP A 94 12.85 -10.58 -0.74
CA ASP A 94 13.10 -9.16 -0.91
C ASP A 94 11.85 -8.33 -0.63
N TYR A 95 12.05 -7.04 -0.37
CA TYR A 95 10.98 -6.11 -0.01
C TYR A 95 10.94 -4.98 -1.01
N GLY A 96 9.77 -4.70 -1.55
CA GLY A 96 9.60 -3.67 -2.56
C GLY A 96 8.26 -2.98 -2.46
N LEU A 97 8.16 -1.86 -3.17
CA LEU A 97 6.95 -1.05 -3.26
C LEU A 97 6.35 -1.22 -4.64
N VAL A 98 5.09 -1.65 -4.73
CA VAL A 98 4.42 -1.86 -6.01
C VAL A 98 3.92 -0.52 -6.55
N VAL A 99 4.53 -0.05 -7.63
CA VAL A 99 4.24 1.24 -8.27
C VAL A 99 3.37 1.10 -9.52
N GLY A 100 3.16 -0.13 -9.98
CA GLY A 100 2.36 -0.42 -11.15
C GLY A 100 2.07 -1.91 -11.30
N TYR A 101 1.23 -2.24 -12.25
CA TYR A 101 0.98 -3.62 -12.66
C TYR A 101 0.63 -3.65 -14.15
N HIS A 102 0.81 -4.81 -14.77
CA HIS A 102 0.25 -5.07 -16.09
C HIS A 102 -0.23 -6.52 -16.20
N TRP A 103 -1.27 -6.75 -17.01
CA TRP A 103 -1.81 -8.07 -17.30
C TRP A 103 -1.31 -8.61 -18.65
N LYS A 104 -0.80 -9.85 -18.67
CA LYS A 104 -0.43 -10.53 -19.93
C LYS A 104 -1.46 -11.62 -20.26
N ALA A 105 -2.48 -11.26 -21.03
CA ALA A 105 -3.57 -12.17 -21.41
C ALA A 105 -3.08 -13.48 -22.05
N GLY A 106 -2.04 -13.45 -22.90
CA GLY A 106 -1.48 -14.66 -23.52
C GLY A 106 -0.81 -15.63 -22.54
N GLN A 107 -0.58 -15.22 -21.29
CA GLN A 107 0.01 -16.04 -20.24
C GLN A 107 -0.96 -16.27 -19.06
N SER A 108 -2.14 -15.63 -19.09
CA SER A 108 -3.10 -15.57 -17.97
C SER A 108 -2.39 -15.27 -16.64
N ARG A 109 -1.50 -14.27 -16.64
CA ARG A 109 -0.64 -13.93 -15.51
C ARG A 109 -0.51 -12.41 -15.34
N GLY A 110 -0.67 -11.97 -14.09
CA GLY A 110 -0.33 -10.62 -13.67
C GLY A 110 1.17 -10.45 -13.46
N TRP A 111 1.64 -9.22 -13.63
CA TRP A 111 2.99 -8.82 -13.25
C TRP A 111 2.92 -7.51 -12.47
N LEU A 112 3.83 -7.37 -11.53
CA LEU A 112 3.96 -6.21 -10.66
C LEU A 112 5.21 -5.43 -11.08
N ASP A 113 5.07 -4.12 -11.23
CA ASP A 113 6.21 -3.21 -11.33
C ASP A 113 6.59 -2.79 -9.91
N VAL A 114 7.73 -3.30 -9.45
CA VAL A 114 8.14 -3.19 -8.05
C VAL A 114 9.41 -2.37 -7.96
N ASN A 115 9.34 -1.28 -7.19
CA ASN A 115 10.50 -0.50 -6.81
C ASN A 115 11.25 -1.22 -5.67
N PHE A 116 12.40 -1.78 -6.01
CA PHE A 116 13.39 -2.30 -5.06
C PHE A 116 14.50 -1.25 -4.89
N ASP A 117 14.46 -0.52 -3.77
CA ASP A 117 15.47 0.45 -3.37
C ASP A 117 15.90 1.42 -4.51
N GLY A 118 14.92 2.01 -5.20
CA GLY A 118 15.09 2.99 -6.26
C GLY A 118 15.08 2.42 -7.69
N THR A 119 15.11 1.09 -7.83
CA THR A 119 15.07 0.43 -9.15
C THR A 119 13.74 -0.26 -9.36
N VAL A 120 12.98 0.17 -10.38
CA VAL A 120 11.73 -0.49 -10.76
C VAL A 120 12.02 -1.71 -11.62
N VAL A 121 11.51 -2.87 -11.19
CA VAL A 121 11.64 -4.15 -11.88
C VAL A 121 10.27 -4.80 -12.00
N SER A 122 9.92 -5.24 -13.22
CA SER A 122 8.70 -6.02 -13.45
C SER A 122 8.93 -7.48 -13.04
N ILE A 123 8.16 -7.97 -12.08
CA ILE A 123 8.18 -9.36 -11.62
C ILE A 123 6.84 -10.04 -11.90
N MET A 124 6.88 -11.34 -12.22
CA MET A 124 5.66 -12.12 -12.37
C MET A 124 5.00 -12.27 -11.00
N TYR A 125 3.70 -11.98 -10.92
CA TYR A 125 2.95 -12.19 -9.70
C TYR A 125 2.80 -13.69 -9.40
N ASP A 126 2.95 -14.02 -8.12
CA ASP A 126 2.78 -15.35 -7.58
C ASP A 126 2.19 -15.24 -6.18
N SER A 127 0.93 -15.65 -6.03
CA SER A 127 0.21 -15.61 -4.76
C SER A 127 0.84 -16.51 -3.68
N ALA A 128 1.62 -17.52 -4.08
CA ALA A 128 2.30 -18.40 -3.11
C ALA A 128 3.53 -17.75 -2.50
N SER A 129 4.10 -16.72 -3.14
CA SER A 129 5.34 -16.09 -2.71
C SER A 129 5.30 -14.55 -2.65
N THR A 130 4.17 -13.91 -2.93
CA THR A 130 3.99 -12.46 -2.80
C THR A 130 3.04 -12.17 -1.66
N GLN A 131 3.53 -11.42 -0.66
CA GLN A 131 2.77 -11.08 0.53
C GLN A 131 2.69 -9.57 0.64
N ASP A 132 1.48 -9.05 0.89
CA ASP A 132 1.31 -7.68 1.35
C ASP A 132 1.82 -7.59 2.79
N VAL A 133 2.60 -6.55 3.10
CA VAL A 133 3.17 -6.35 4.42
C VAL A 133 2.85 -4.97 4.95
N ALA A 134 2.53 -4.90 6.25
CA ALA A 134 2.34 -3.63 6.94
C ALA A 134 3.59 -2.75 6.82
N VAL A 135 3.42 -1.43 6.81
CA VAL A 135 4.50 -0.48 6.51
C VAL A 135 5.66 -0.55 7.50
N GLU A 136 5.40 -0.87 8.77
CA GLU A 136 6.40 -1.11 9.81
C GLU A 136 7.18 -2.42 9.58
N VAL A 137 6.53 -3.45 9.02
CA VAL A 137 7.19 -4.70 8.63
C VAL A 137 8.09 -4.44 7.42
N TYR A 138 7.60 -3.65 6.46
CA TYR A 138 8.38 -3.18 5.32
C TYR A 138 9.56 -2.30 5.73
N ALA A 139 9.43 -1.51 6.80
CA ALA A 139 10.54 -0.73 7.33
C ALA A 139 11.61 -1.60 8.01
N LEU A 140 11.18 -2.65 8.72
CA LEU A 140 12.06 -3.55 9.46
C LEU A 140 12.70 -4.65 8.59
N ARG A 141 12.06 -5.03 7.47
CA ARG A 141 12.53 -6.02 6.47
C ARG A 141 13.16 -7.28 7.09
N PRO A 142 12.49 -7.99 8.02
CA PRO A 142 13.12 -9.01 8.86
C PRO A 142 13.67 -10.23 8.09
N CYS A 143 13.18 -10.48 6.88
CA CYS A 143 13.60 -11.62 6.04
C CYS A 143 14.50 -11.22 4.87
N LEU A 144 14.95 -9.96 4.81
CA LEU A 144 15.68 -9.44 3.65
C LEU A 144 16.93 -10.28 3.33
N GLY A 145 17.02 -10.77 2.10
CA GLY A 145 18.13 -11.58 1.60
C GLY A 145 18.18 -13.00 2.16
N GLN A 146 17.20 -13.44 2.96
CA GLN A 146 17.12 -14.83 3.39
C GLN A 146 16.73 -15.72 2.21
N SER A 147 17.43 -16.85 2.06
CA SER A 147 17.15 -17.82 0.99
C SER A 147 15.78 -18.45 1.16
N THR A 148 15.02 -18.57 0.07
CA THR A 148 13.71 -19.22 0.09
C THR A 148 13.79 -20.72 0.37
N SER A 149 14.96 -21.33 0.22
CA SER A 149 15.21 -22.73 0.59
C SER A 149 15.39 -22.94 2.10
N HIS A 150 15.74 -21.87 2.83
CA HIS A 150 15.93 -21.91 4.28
C HIS A 150 14.74 -21.34 5.06
N LEU A 151 13.92 -20.52 4.39
CA LEU A 151 12.74 -19.92 4.98
C LEU A 151 11.61 -19.94 3.94
N MET A 152 10.61 -20.77 4.17
CA MET A 152 9.48 -20.94 3.25
C MET A 152 8.46 -19.80 3.41
N ALA A 153 7.58 -19.61 2.43
CA ALA A 153 6.60 -18.51 2.40
C ALA A 153 5.70 -18.46 3.65
N ALA A 154 5.22 -19.61 4.13
CA ALA A 154 4.42 -19.69 5.34
C ALA A 154 5.19 -19.28 6.60
N GLU A 155 6.49 -19.56 6.66
CA GLU A 155 7.35 -19.15 7.78
C GLU A 155 7.64 -17.64 7.75
N VAL A 156 7.79 -17.05 6.56
CA VAL A 156 7.86 -15.59 6.38
C VAL A 156 6.59 -14.94 6.91
N LYS A 157 5.42 -15.41 6.47
CA LYS A 157 4.12 -14.89 6.92
C LYS A 157 3.99 -14.95 8.44
N ALA A 158 4.34 -16.10 9.05
CA ALA A 158 4.31 -16.26 10.49
C ALA A 158 5.32 -15.36 11.24
N LYS A 159 6.49 -15.06 10.65
CA LYS A 159 7.45 -14.11 11.23
C LYS A 159 6.92 -12.69 11.18
N HIS A 160 6.35 -12.27 10.04
CA HIS A 160 5.76 -10.94 9.87
C HIS A 160 4.61 -10.70 10.83
N GLU A 161 3.58 -11.53 10.79
CA GLU A 161 2.35 -11.33 11.54
C GLU A 161 2.54 -11.63 13.04
N LYS A 162 2.86 -12.88 13.36
CA LYS A 162 2.76 -13.39 14.74
C LYS A 162 3.89 -12.93 15.64
N LYS A 163 5.09 -12.73 15.07
CA LYS A 163 6.29 -12.45 15.88
C LYS A 163 6.69 -10.98 15.86
N LEU A 164 6.51 -10.29 14.74
CA LEU A 164 6.93 -8.90 14.59
C LEU A 164 5.74 -7.94 14.73
N TYR A 165 4.74 -8.02 13.85
CA TYR A 165 3.59 -7.09 13.82
C TYR A 165 2.80 -7.12 15.13
N ASN A 166 2.42 -8.32 15.60
CA ASN A 166 1.69 -8.46 16.87
C ASN A 166 2.45 -7.86 18.06
N ARG A 167 3.79 -7.93 18.06
CA ARG A 167 4.61 -7.34 19.12
C ARG A 167 4.78 -5.83 18.96
N PHE A 168 4.84 -5.34 17.73
CA PHE A 168 4.90 -3.91 17.44
C PHE A 168 3.61 -3.21 17.90
N ILE A 169 2.45 -3.74 17.50
CA ILE A 169 1.14 -3.18 17.82
C ILE A 169 0.62 -3.61 19.21
N GLY A 170 1.12 -4.71 19.78
CA GLY A 170 0.70 -5.19 21.10
C GLY A 170 -0.58 -6.01 21.12
N ILE A 171 -0.74 -6.89 20.12
CA ILE A 171 -1.84 -7.85 20.07
C ILE A 171 -1.50 -9.02 20.99
N ASN A 172 -2.28 -9.19 22.08
CA ASN A 172 -2.08 -10.21 23.12
C ASN A 172 -0.73 -10.15 23.86
N ILE A 173 0.04 -9.08 23.66
CA ILE A 173 1.36 -8.85 24.27
C ILE A 173 1.58 -7.34 24.42
N THR A 174 2.51 -6.93 25.27
CA THR A 174 2.91 -5.51 25.37
C THR A 174 3.51 -5.01 24.04
N ALA A 175 2.94 -3.93 23.51
CA ALA A 175 3.43 -3.24 22.32
C ALA A 175 4.87 -2.74 22.54
N THR A 176 5.76 -2.94 21.56
CA THR A 176 7.17 -2.53 21.63
C THR A 176 7.57 -1.77 20.37
N ARG A 177 8.11 -0.55 20.54
CA ARG A 177 8.70 0.23 19.44
C ARG A 177 10.10 -0.28 19.08
N ASP A 178 10.91 -0.66 20.05
CA ASP A 178 12.35 -0.93 19.87
C ASP A 178 12.63 -1.95 18.74
N SER A 179 13.20 -1.47 17.62
CA SER A 179 13.49 -2.27 16.44
C SER A 179 14.48 -3.40 16.72
N LYS A 180 15.43 -3.20 17.64
CA LYS A 180 16.40 -4.23 18.04
C LYS A 180 15.71 -5.36 18.77
N VAL A 181 14.80 -5.04 19.69
CA VAL A 181 14.00 -6.05 20.42
C VAL A 181 13.14 -6.84 19.45
N LEU A 182 12.48 -6.17 18.51
CA LEU A 182 11.62 -6.80 17.50
C LEU A 182 12.41 -7.72 16.57
N LEU A 183 13.52 -7.25 16.00
CA LEU A 183 14.34 -8.00 15.05
C LEU A 183 15.06 -9.17 15.72
N ASN A 184 15.55 -9.00 16.97
CA ASN A 184 16.13 -10.09 17.74
C ASN A 184 15.12 -11.21 18.00
N ALA A 185 13.85 -10.88 18.26
CA ALA A 185 12.80 -11.87 18.51
C ALA A 185 12.49 -12.77 17.30
N VAL A 186 12.79 -12.31 16.08
CA VAL A 186 12.61 -13.07 14.84
C VAL A 186 13.92 -13.60 14.24
N GLY A 187 15.05 -13.40 14.93
CA GLY A 187 16.38 -13.78 14.45
C GLY A 187 16.80 -13.02 13.19
N ALA A 188 16.32 -11.78 13.03
CA ALA A 188 16.66 -10.91 11.92
C ALA A 188 17.89 -10.04 12.23
N LYS A 189 18.52 -9.51 11.18
CA LYS A 189 19.62 -8.55 11.32
C LYS A 189 19.09 -7.23 11.84
N ALA A 190 19.89 -6.52 12.62
CA ALA A 190 19.57 -5.16 13.04
C ALA A 190 19.41 -4.23 11.83
N VAL A 191 18.45 -3.31 11.93
CA VAL A 191 18.21 -2.26 10.93
C VAL A 191 18.82 -0.95 11.38
N ASP A 192 19.32 -0.17 10.43
CA ASP A 192 19.72 1.21 10.65
C ASP A 192 18.50 2.11 10.39
N GLU A 193 17.91 2.64 11.45
CA GLU A 193 16.69 3.44 11.37
C GLU A 193 16.89 4.82 10.72
N SER A 194 18.14 5.26 10.50
CA SER A 194 18.42 6.50 9.76
C SER A 194 18.26 6.34 8.25
N LYS A 195 18.18 5.11 7.75
CA LYS A 195 17.99 4.84 6.33
C LYS A 195 16.64 5.33 5.85
N ILE A 196 16.66 5.83 4.62
CA ILE A 196 15.51 6.28 3.87
C ILE A 196 15.02 5.13 3.00
N ILE A 197 13.70 4.91 2.99
CA ILE A 197 13.04 3.92 2.14
C ILE A 197 11.85 4.58 1.41
N PRO A 198 11.50 4.12 0.20
CA PRO A 198 10.38 4.67 -0.53
C PRO A 198 9.04 4.18 0.04
N LEU A 199 8.06 5.07 0.11
CA LEU A 199 6.64 4.76 0.32
C LEU A 199 5.83 5.40 -0.82
N LEU A 200 4.71 4.79 -1.21
CA LEU A 200 3.83 5.35 -2.23
C LEU A 200 2.65 6.01 -1.52
N ASP A 201 2.49 7.31 -1.71
CA ASP A 201 1.23 7.97 -1.35
C ASP A 201 0.19 7.59 -2.40
N ILE A 202 -0.80 6.79 -2.01
CA ILE A 202 -1.82 6.32 -2.94
C ILE A 202 -2.78 7.43 -3.38
N THR A 203 -2.83 8.56 -2.67
CA THR A 203 -3.71 9.68 -2.98
C THR A 203 -3.15 10.57 -4.09
N SER A 204 -1.85 10.87 -4.04
CA SER A 204 -1.12 11.61 -5.08
C SER A 204 -0.48 10.71 -6.13
N PHE A 205 -0.31 9.43 -5.82
CA PHE A 205 0.45 8.44 -6.59
C PHE A 205 1.95 8.79 -6.71
N GLU A 206 2.48 9.52 -5.73
CA GLU A 206 3.89 9.93 -5.68
C GLU A 206 4.69 9.04 -4.71
N VAL A 207 5.91 8.67 -5.14
CA VAL A 207 6.86 7.97 -4.27
C VAL A 207 7.57 8.99 -3.40
N THR A 208 7.38 8.88 -2.09
CA THR A 208 8.00 9.73 -1.08
C THR A 208 9.07 8.97 -0.31
N GLU A 209 10.20 9.62 -0.09
CA GLU A 209 11.32 9.07 0.66
C GLU A 209 11.14 9.29 2.17
N VAL A 210 11.04 8.19 2.93
CA VAL A 210 10.76 8.24 4.37
C VAL A 210 11.81 7.51 5.19
N THR A 211 12.28 8.14 6.28
CA THR A 211 13.20 7.45 7.20
C THR A 211 12.49 6.31 7.92
N ILE A 212 13.19 5.19 8.10
CA ILE A 212 12.68 4.03 8.87
C ILE A 212 12.25 4.49 10.27
N ARG A 213 13.03 5.36 10.92
CA ARG A 213 12.67 5.93 12.23
C ARG A 213 11.30 6.61 12.21
N HIS A 214 11.07 7.52 11.26
CA HIS A 214 9.80 8.24 11.15
C HIS A 214 8.63 7.29 10.93
N ILE A 215 8.79 6.28 10.06
CA ILE A 215 7.75 5.27 9.84
C ILE A 215 7.39 4.57 11.15
N LEU A 216 8.39 4.04 11.86
CA LEU A 216 8.16 3.30 13.10
C LEU A 216 7.57 4.20 14.19
N ASP A 217 8.02 5.44 14.31
CA ASP A 217 7.52 6.38 15.31
C ASP A 217 6.09 6.82 14.99
N PHE A 218 5.80 7.13 13.72
CA PHE A 218 4.47 7.54 13.26
C PHE A 218 3.46 6.42 13.52
N VAL A 219 3.73 5.21 13.04
CA VAL A 219 2.80 4.08 13.22
C VAL A 219 2.65 3.73 14.71
N TYR A 220 3.74 3.69 15.47
CA TYR A 220 3.67 3.29 16.88
C TYR A 220 2.96 4.32 17.77
N TYR A 221 3.25 5.61 17.61
CA TYR A 221 2.72 6.67 18.48
C TYR A 221 1.46 7.33 17.92
N LYS A 222 1.49 7.81 16.67
CA LYS A 222 0.35 8.54 16.06
C LYS A 222 -0.78 7.58 15.70
N GLU A 223 -0.55 6.60 14.85
CA GLU A 223 -1.61 5.65 14.44
C GLU A 223 -1.97 4.69 15.58
N GLY A 224 -0.97 4.28 16.36
CA GLY A 224 -1.16 3.42 17.52
C GLY A 224 -1.82 4.10 18.73
N GLY A 225 -2.07 5.40 18.69
CA GLY A 225 -2.71 6.15 19.78
C GLY A 225 -1.91 6.16 21.09
N ARG A 226 -0.57 6.11 21.02
CA ARG A 226 0.31 6.06 22.19
C ARG A 226 0.99 7.41 22.42
N THR A 227 1.25 7.74 23.67
CA THR A 227 1.91 9.01 24.03
C THR A 227 3.34 9.04 23.47
N PRO A 228 3.67 10.02 22.61
CA PRO A 228 5.03 10.15 22.08
C PRO A 228 6.01 10.66 23.14
N PRO A 229 7.32 10.41 22.97
CA PRO A 229 8.36 11.04 23.78
C PRO A 229 8.31 12.58 23.68
N THR A 230 8.82 13.25 24.71
CA THR A 230 8.85 14.73 24.75
C THR A 230 9.59 15.31 23.55
N GLY A 231 8.98 16.31 22.89
CA GLY A 231 9.56 17.00 21.74
C GLY A 231 9.28 16.33 20.38
N MET A 232 8.57 15.20 20.36
CA MET A 232 8.15 14.54 19.12
C MET A 232 6.73 14.96 18.74
N SER A 233 6.58 15.45 17.51
CA SER A 233 5.30 15.78 16.88
C SER A 233 5.21 15.14 15.51
N PHE A 234 3.99 14.82 15.09
CA PHE A 234 3.69 14.22 13.80
C PHE A 234 2.72 15.10 13.05
N GLY A 235 2.82 15.13 11.71
CA GLY A 235 1.76 15.66 10.88
C GLY A 235 0.52 14.77 10.86
N ASP A 236 -0.35 15.03 9.91
CA ASP A 236 -1.60 14.28 9.73
C ASP A 236 -1.35 12.97 8.98
N THR A 237 -0.38 12.96 8.08
CA THR A 237 0.03 11.80 7.29
C THR A 237 1.46 11.36 7.60
N ILE A 238 1.78 10.11 7.27
CA ILE A 238 3.14 9.58 7.37
C ILE A 238 4.12 10.31 6.42
N PHE A 239 3.60 10.99 5.40
CA PHE A 239 4.38 11.74 4.41
C PHE A 239 4.72 13.17 4.88
N ASP A 240 4.06 13.65 5.93
CA ASP A 240 4.32 14.95 6.55
C ASP A 240 5.60 14.89 7.40
N GLN A 241 6.75 14.85 6.74
CA GLN A 241 8.02 14.96 7.44
C GLN A 241 8.23 16.38 7.94
N MET A 242 8.30 16.52 9.26
CA MET A 242 8.97 17.66 9.87
C MET A 242 10.49 17.44 9.72
N VAL A 243 11.04 17.73 8.54
CA VAL A 243 12.49 17.67 8.31
C VAL A 243 13.12 18.81 9.12
N PRO A 244 14.05 18.54 10.07
CA PRO A 244 14.90 19.59 10.60
C PRO A 244 15.78 20.10 9.45
N GLU A 245 15.81 21.42 9.23
CA GLU A 245 16.47 22.12 8.10
C GLU A 245 17.87 21.61 7.74
N ALA A 246 18.61 21.03 8.68
CA ALA A 246 19.95 20.49 8.52
C ALA A 246 20.12 19.35 7.48
N VAL A 247 19.05 18.65 7.08
CA VAL A 247 19.14 17.57 6.07
C VAL A 247 19.00 18.10 4.63
N ILE A 248 18.46 19.32 4.46
CA ILE A 248 18.26 19.93 3.13
C ILE A 248 19.60 20.41 2.54
N GLU A 249 20.54 20.85 3.37
CA GLU A 249 21.85 21.39 2.94
C GLU A 249 22.84 20.35 2.38
N ALA A 250 22.57 19.04 2.53
CA ALA A 250 23.48 17.98 2.06
C ALA A 250 23.16 17.47 0.64
N ARG A 251 22.18 18.05 -0.07
CA ARG A 251 21.90 17.66 -1.46
C ARG A 251 22.92 18.29 -2.42
N PRO A 252 23.54 17.52 -3.34
CA PRO A 252 24.28 18.11 -4.43
C PRO A 252 23.27 18.79 -5.37
N THR A 253 23.37 20.10 -5.50
CA THR A 253 22.62 20.88 -6.47
C THR A 253 22.97 20.36 -7.87
N VAL A 254 22.02 19.72 -8.55
CA VAL A 254 22.14 19.48 -9.99
C VAL A 254 22.13 20.86 -10.63
N GLN A 255 23.29 21.29 -11.14
CA GLN A 255 23.38 22.48 -11.96
C GLN A 255 22.63 22.21 -13.27
N GLU A 256 21.40 22.71 -13.37
CA GLU A 256 20.75 22.91 -14.66
C GLU A 256 21.65 23.85 -15.48
N SER A 257 22.24 23.30 -16.53
CA SER A 257 22.97 24.09 -17.51
C SER A 257 21.93 24.79 -18.38
N GLU A 258 21.69 26.07 -18.11
CA GLU A 258 20.99 26.97 -19.03
C GLU A 258 21.74 26.98 -20.37
N LEU A 259 21.21 26.29 -21.37
CA LEU A 259 21.54 26.58 -22.76
C LEU A 259 20.60 27.66 -23.26
N ALA A 260 21.05 28.90 -23.08
CA ALA A 260 20.52 30.07 -23.77
C ALA A 260 20.70 29.91 -25.28
N LEU A 261 19.59 29.85 -26.01
CA LEU A 261 19.56 30.25 -27.42
C LEU A 261 18.49 31.33 -27.59
N SER A 262 18.98 32.52 -27.85
CA SER A 262 18.30 33.80 -27.95
C SER A 262 17.44 33.94 -29.21
N ASP A 263 16.27 34.55 -29.02
CA ASP A 263 15.58 35.60 -29.78
C ASP A 263 15.47 35.57 -31.31
N GLY A 264 14.22 35.71 -31.78
CA GLY A 264 13.95 36.18 -33.15
C GLY A 264 12.48 36.16 -33.64
N LEU A 265 11.59 36.93 -32.99
CA LEU A 265 10.39 37.63 -33.53
C LEU A 265 9.27 36.87 -34.30
N SER A 266 8.00 37.06 -33.91
CA SER A 266 7.00 37.84 -34.68
C SER A 266 5.58 37.77 -34.08
N ASP A 267 4.93 38.94 -34.03
CA ASP A 267 3.59 39.30 -33.50
C ASP A 267 2.38 38.57 -34.09
N SER A 268 1.32 38.42 -33.28
CA SER A 268 -0.01 38.99 -33.59
C SER A 268 -0.95 38.93 -32.38
N GLU A 269 -1.52 40.08 -32.06
CA GLU A 269 -2.56 40.33 -31.06
C GLU A 269 -3.94 39.85 -31.55
N ASP A 270 -4.82 39.45 -30.63
CA ASP A 270 -6.26 39.72 -30.74
C ASP A 270 -6.93 39.69 -29.35
N GLU A 271 -7.65 40.78 -29.05
CA GLU A 271 -8.26 41.13 -27.77
C GLU A 271 -9.66 40.48 -27.54
N HIS A 272 -9.83 39.90 -26.32
CA HIS A 272 -10.98 39.98 -25.38
C HIS A 272 -12.45 39.68 -25.82
N PRO A 273 -13.47 39.57 -24.92
CA PRO A 273 -13.49 39.47 -23.44
C PRO A 273 -14.45 38.39 -22.82
N SER A 274 -14.38 38.27 -21.49
CA SER A 274 -15.46 37.97 -20.53
C SER A 274 -16.20 36.62 -20.56
N ALA A 275 -16.08 35.87 -19.46
CA ALA A 275 -17.22 35.67 -18.56
C ALA A 275 -16.76 35.10 -17.21
N LEU A 276 -17.30 35.72 -16.16
CA LEU A 276 -17.28 35.29 -14.77
C LEU A 276 -17.76 33.84 -14.62
N THR A 277 -17.11 33.07 -13.76
CA THR A 277 -17.79 32.04 -12.98
C THR A 277 -17.32 32.02 -11.53
N PRO A 278 -18.24 31.77 -10.59
CA PRO A 278 -18.09 32.07 -9.18
C PRO A 278 -17.47 30.90 -8.40
N GLU A 279 -16.81 31.27 -7.30
CA GLU A 279 -16.47 30.35 -6.20
C GLU A 279 -17.73 29.73 -5.58
N LEU A 280 -17.64 28.45 -5.21
CA LEU A 280 -18.45 27.75 -4.20
C LEU A 280 -17.91 26.30 -4.02
N PRO A 281 -18.11 25.66 -2.85
CA PRO A 281 -17.29 25.83 -1.66
C PRO A 281 -16.64 24.52 -1.18
N ASP A 282 -15.69 24.67 -0.26
CA ASP A 282 -15.20 23.63 0.65
C ASP A 282 -16.36 22.82 1.25
N SER A 283 -16.42 21.53 0.93
CA SER A 283 -16.83 20.49 1.90
C SER A 283 -16.62 19.09 1.32
N GLN A 284 -16.02 18.23 2.16
CA GLN A 284 -15.79 16.79 1.99
C GLN A 284 -14.45 16.34 1.37
N GLN A 285 -13.33 16.90 1.84
CA GLN A 285 -12.12 16.10 1.97
C GLN A 285 -12.20 15.31 3.27
N ARG A 286 -12.76 14.09 3.18
CA ARG A 286 -12.59 13.10 4.26
C ARG A 286 -11.18 12.55 4.15
N THR A 287 -10.31 13.02 5.05
CA THR A 287 -9.00 12.43 5.34
C THR A 287 -9.15 10.93 5.53
N LEU A 288 -8.68 10.15 4.56
CA LEU A 288 -8.61 8.70 4.68
C LEU A 288 -7.39 8.39 5.57
N HIS A 289 -7.66 8.24 6.86
CA HIS A 289 -6.71 7.65 7.79
C HIS A 289 -6.26 6.28 7.25
N LEU A 290 -4.95 6.08 7.15
CA LEU A 290 -4.37 4.74 7.04
C LEU A 290 -4.70 3.98 8.33
N THR A 291 -5.89 3.40 8.40
CA THR A 291 -6.16 2.32 9.35
C THR A 291 -5.83 1.02 8.65
N PHE A 292 -4.60 0.56 8.81
CA PHE A 292 -4.25 -0.85 8.64
C PHE A 292 -5.01 -1.64 9.71
N ARG A 293 -6.24 -2.06 9.40
CA ARG A 293 -6.93 -3.09 10.18
C ARG A 293 -6.58 -4.43 9.58
N SER A 294 -5.69 -5.14 10.27
CA SER A 294 -5.66 -6.61 10.19
C SER A 294 -7.04 -7.11 10.61
N SER A 295 -7.67 -7.84 9.70
CA SER A 295 -8.86 -8.64 9.91
C SER A 295 -8.57 -9.72 10.96
N ASP A 296 -8.82 -9.42 12.22
CA ASP A 296 -9.04 -10.42 13.26
C ASP A 296 -10.06 -9.86 14.27
N GLY A 297 -11.25 -10.46 14.27
CA GLY A 297 -12.35 -10.11 15.15
C GLY A 297 -12.02 -10.43 16.61
N ALA A 298 -11.77 -9.39 17.41
CA ALA A 298 -11.86 -9.49 18.86
C ALA A 298 -13.34 -9.66 19.25
N ARG A 299 -13.75 -10.88 19.60
CA ARG A 299 -14.96 -11.09 20.41
C ARG A 299 -14.61 -10.85 21.87
N GLU A 300 -15.16 -9.76 22.39
CA GLU A 300 -15.20 -9.42 23.81
C GLU A 300 -16.10 -10.42 24.56
N ALA A 301 -15.67 -10.77 25.77
CA ALA A 301 -16.33 -11.70 26.69
C ALA A 301 -17.56 -11.08 27.37
N ASP A 302 -18.59 -11.87 27.66
CA ASP A 302 -19.12 -12.04 29.03
C ASP A 302 -20.16 -13.18 29.11
N ALA A 303 -20.38 -13.64 30.35
CA ALA A 303 -21.43 -14.49 30.90
C ALA A 303 -21.03 -15.94 31.22
N SER A 304 -20.41 -16.08 32.41
CA SER A 304 -20.64 -17.24 33.27
C SER A 304 -22.14 -17.38 33.58
N PRO A 305 -22.65 -18.61 33.71
CA PRO A 305 -23.09 -19.01 35.05
C PRO A 305 -22.68 -20.43 35.45
N ARG A 306 -22.64 -20.57 36.78
CA ARG A 306 -22.48 -21.80 37.57
C ARG A 306 -23.53 -22.88 37.25
N ASP A 307 -23.18 -24.08 37.72
CA ASP A 307 -24.04 -25.22 38.09
C ASP A 307 -24.55 -26.15 36.97
N ARG A 308 -24.09 -27.41 36.98
CA ARG A 308 -24.77 -28.60 37.59
C ARG A 308 -24.60 -29.88 36.74
N TYR A 309 -24.20 -30.98 37.40
CA TYR A 309 -24.39 -32.43 37.07
C TYR A 309 -23.84 -32.90 35.71
N GLU A 310 -23.09 -33.99 35.53
CA GLU A 310 -22.80 -35.26 36.25
C GLU A 310 -21.36 -35.69 35.96
#